data_AF-A0A1T5DE02-F1
#
_entry.id   AF-A0A1T5DE02-F1
#
_cell.length_a   1.000
_cell.length_b   1.000
_cell.length_c   1.000
_cell.angle_alpha   90.00
_cell.angle_beta   90.00
_cell.angle_gamma   90.00
#
_symmetry.space_group_name_H-M   'P 1'
#
loop_
_entity.id
_entity.type
_entity.pdbx_description
1 polymer ?
#
loop_
_entity_poly.entity_id
_entity_poly.type
_entity_poly.pdbx_seq_one_letter_code
_entity_poly.pdbx_strand_id
1 'polypeptide(L)'
;MFEFYFQSGEFAGETGSGVLGWIADVSVQIVGTLLGGLLALRLYRTQEKNARDKETRAKEKQRDSKLMYLAFLVSGARRYALGMNNALNFWESKLSNDPFIVPSEFLVSDNSVARVVENINQEEFYLPYVGRFAGKHLEIERMFLCIDSLHIYKEAIFSEWRLFVDGNQNLAKIIADASTELIHELRDIQNKALIPEIHIENLVRIHTSFIDSQNDVERGPAKIAEKLFLPIGDYIDASSELCRNVHLTKMYNVTSESYAAIMKQRQANITFKNSLVALKSQIEKDKNVLFENSETLINTFRPVS
;
A
#
# COMPACT_ATOMS: atom_id res chain seq x y z
N MET A 1 12.13 -22.10 46.74
CA MET A 1 12.33 -22.73 48.06
C MET A 1 13.84 -22.84 48.23
N PHE A 2 14.47 -21.84 48.87
CA PHE A 2 15.92 -21.84 49.09
C PHE A 2 16.16 -22.24 50.54
N GLU A 3 16.73 -23.43 50.73
CA GLU A 3 17.24 -23.91 52.02
C GLU A 3 18.46 -23.07 52.39
N PHE A 4 18.27 -22.10 53.29
CA PHE A 4 19.38 -21.49 54.00
C PHE A 4 19.87 -22.52 55.03
N TYR A 5 20.89 -23.30 54.65
CA TYR A 5 21.73 -24.02 55.60
C TYR A 5 22.50 -22.98 56.43
N PHE A 6 21.87 -22.48 57.51
CA PHE A 6 22.61 -21.91 58.62
C PHE A 6 23.28 -23.08 59.35
N GLN A 7 24.45 -23.48 58.86
CA GLN A 7 25.36 -24.28 59.65
C GLN A 7 25.82 -23.36 60.78
N SER A 8 25.19 -23.51 61.95
CA SER A 8 25.57 -22.83 63.18
C SER A 8 27.06 -23.08 63.38
N GLY A 9 27.85 -22.01 63.26
CA GLY A 9 29.22 -22.02 63.73
C GLY A 9 29.19 -22.18 65.24
N GLU A 10 29.16 -23.43 65.69
CA GLU A 10 29.55 -23.81 67.04
C GLU A 10 31.02 -23.40 67.17
N PHE A 11 31.24 -22.18 67.67
CA PHE A 11 32.54 -21.80 68.19
C PHE A 11 32.71 -22.57 69.50
N ALA A 12 33.40 -23.72 69.40
CA ALA A 12 33.87 -24.47 70.54
C ALA A 12 34.84 -23.59 71.34
N GLY A 13 34.33 -22.97 72.39
CA GLY A 13 35.07 -22.23 73.39
C GLY A 13 35.01 -22.91 74.75
N GLU A 14 35.58 -24.11 74.89
CA GLU A 14 35.90 -24.64 76.21
C GLU A 14 37.21 -24.00 76.68
N THR A 15 37.11 -22.93 77.49
CA THR A 15 37.85 -22.73 78.75
C THR A 15 37.63 -21.32 79.31
N GLY A 16 36.88 -21.21 80.42
CA GLY A 16 36.88 -20.01 81.27
C GLY A 16 35.52 -19.55 81.80
N SER A 17 34.91 -20.30 82.72
CA SER A 17 33.69 -19.91 83.43
C SER A 17 33.94 -18.80 84.47
N GLY A 18 34.08 -17.56 84.00
CA GLY A 18 34.08 -16.35 84.83
C GLY A 18 33.08 -15.34 84.28
N VAL A 19 32.52 -14.47 85.13
CA VAL A 19 31.55 -13.42 84.76
C VAL A 19 32.03 -12.55 83.58
N LEU A 20 33.35 -12.40 83.41
CA LEU A 20 34.00 -11.71 82.28
C LEU A 20 33.94 -12.50 80.95
N GLY A 21 33.96 -13.83 80.97
CA GLY A 21 33.89 -14.69 79.78
C GLY A 21 32.49 -14.68 79.14
N TRP A 22 31.44 -14.71 79.96
CA TRP A 22 30.06 -14.58 79.48
C TRP A 22 29.80 -13.23 78.79
N ILE A 23 30.37 -12.14 79.32
CA ILE A 23 30.25 -10.82 78.70
C ILE A 23 30.97 -10.79 77.35
N ALA A 24 32.12 -11.45 77.23
CA ALA A 24 32.85 -11.58 75.96
C ALA A 24 32.06 -12.39 74.91
N ASP A 25 31.46 -13.53 75.30
CA ASP A 25 30.65 -14.33 74.38
C ASP A 25 29.39 -13.59 73.91
N VAL A 26 28.69 -12.91 74.83
CA VAL A 26 27.51 -12.11 74.50
C VAL A 26 27.87 -10.96 73.56
N SER A 27 29.00 -10.29 73.78
CA SER A 27 29.44 -9.18 72.91
C SER A 27 29.88 -9.66 71.53
N VAL A 28 30.56 -10.81 71.42
CA VAL A 28 30.89 -11.43 70.14
C VAL A 28 29.62 -11.84 69.37
N GLN A 29 28.63 -12.43 70.04
CA GLN A 29 27.35 -12.77 69.41
C GLN A 29 26.57 -11.54 68.93
N ILE A 30 26.53 -10.46 69.72
CA ILE A 30 25.88 -9.20 69.33
C ILE A 30 26.56 -8.61 68.09
N VAL A 31 27.91 -8.56 68.08
CA VAL A 31 28.68 -8.03 66.94
C VAL A 31 28.50 -8.90 65.70
N GLY A 32 28.54 -10.24 65.83
CA GLY A 32 28.30 -11.18 64.75
C GLY A 32 26.89 -11.05 64.16
N THR A 33 25.88 -10.89 65.01
CA THR A 33 24.47 -10.71 64.58
C THR A 33 24.27 -9.35 63.90
N LEU A 34 24.89 -8.28 64.41
CA LEU A 34 24.86 -6.96 63.77
C LEU A 34 25.54 -6.97 62.39
N LEU A 35 26.70 -7.60 62.27
CA LEU A 35 27.42 -7.75 60.99
C LEU A 35 26.62 -8.61 60.00
N GLY A 36 26.06 -9.74 60.46
CA GLY A 36 25.19 -10.60 59.67
C GLY A 36 23.93 -9.86 59.19
N GLY A 37 23.29 -9.10 60.08
CA GLY A 37 22.13 -8.26 59.75
C GLY A 37 22.45 -7.16 58.74
N LEU A 38 23.60 -6.48 58.88
CA LEU A 38 24.08 -5.48 57.92
C LEU A 38 24.39 -6.08 56.55
N LEU A 39 25.02 -7.26 56.50
CA LEU A 39 25.29 -8.00 55.27
C LEU A 39 23.99 -8.46 54.59
N ALA A 40 23.04 -8.99 55.36
CA ALA A 40 21.73 -9.38 54.86
C ALA A 40 20.95 -8.18 54.29
N LEU A 41 20.95 -7.03 54.99
CA LEU A 41 20.37 -5.78 54.51
C LEU A 41 21.01 -5.28 53.22
N ARG A 42 22.34 -5.36 53.12
CA ARG A 42 23.09 -4.98 51.92
C ARG A 42 22.74 -5.91 50.75
N LEU A 43 22.73 -7.22 50.96
CA LEU A 43 22.33 -8.21 49.96
C LEU A 43 20.89 -8.00 49.48
N TYR A 44 19.96 -7.75 50.41
CA TYR A 44 18.56 -7.48 50.07
C TYR A 44 18.42 -6.22 49.19
N ARG A 45 19.07 -5.11 49.55
CA ARG A 45 19.08 -3.88 48.73
C ARG A 45 19.69 -4.12 47.35
N THR A 46 20.75 -4.93 47.25
CA THR A 46 21.37 -5.27 45.96
C THR A 46 20.45 -6.16 45.11
N GLN A 47 19.76 -7.14 45.70
CA GLN A 47 18.79 -7.98 44.99
C GLN A 47 17.60 -7.15 44.49
N GLU A 48 17.06 -6.26 45.32
CA GLU A 48 15.95 -5.39 44.94
C GLU A 48 16.35 -4.44 43.79
N LYS A 49 17.55 -3.84 43.87
CA LYS A 49 18.09 -3.03 42.77
C LYS A 49 18.25 -3.85 41.48
N ASN A 50 18.85 -5.04 41.57
CA ASN A 50 19.03 -5.92 40.42
C ASN A 50 17.69 -6.40 39.81
N ALA A 51 16.66 -6.61 40.64
CA ALA A 51 15.33 -6.96 40.18
C ALA A 51 14.68 -5.79 39.43
N ARG A 52 14.76 -4.57 39.97
CA ARG A 52 14.29 -3.33 39.32
C ARG A 52 15.03 -3.07 38.01
N ASP A 53 16.35 -3.24 37.98
CA ASP A 53 17.16 -3.07 36.77
C ASP A 53 16.78 -4.11 35.69
N LYS A 54 16.54 -5.37 36.07
CA LYS A 54 16.06 -6.42 35.16
C LYS A 54 14.67 -6.10 34.59
N GLU A 55 13.74 -5.67 35.44
CA GLU A 55 12.40 -5.29 35.02
C GLU A 55 12.43 -4.09 34.06
N THR A 56 13.27 -3.09 34.36
CA THR A 56 13.46 -1.91 33.51
C THR A 56 14.01 -2.30 32.14
N ARG A 57 15.05 -3.15 32.09
CA ARG A 57 15.60 -3.69 30.83
C ARG A 57 14.58 -4.50 30.04
N ALA A 58 13.73 -5.28 30.72
CA ALA A 58 12.66 -6.04 30.06
C ALA A 58 11.63 -5.12 29.41
N LYS A 59 11.20 -4.06 30.11
CA LYS A 59 10.29 -3.02 29.59
C LYS A 59 10.91 -2.26 28.42
N GLU A 60 12.18 -1.89 28.51
CA GLU A 60 12.92 -1.25 27.40
C GLU A 60 12.99 -2.15 26.17
N LYS A 61 13.34 -3.43 26.35
CA LYS A 61 13.39 -4.41 25.25
C LYS A 61 12.03 -4.60 24.58
N GLN A 62 10.95 -4.63 25.37
CA GLN A 62 9.59 -4.71 24.85
C GLN A 62 9.24 -3.44 24.04
N ARG A 63 9.60 -2.25 24.55
CA ARG A 63 9.40 -0.97 23.86
C ARG A 63 10.15 -0.94 22.52
N ASP A 64 11.42 -1.31 22.52
CA ASP A 64 12.26 -1.32 21.32
C ASP A 64 11.76 -2.36 20.31
N SER A 65 11.24 -3.51 20.75
CA SER A 65 10.62 -4.50 19.86
C SER A 65 9.35 -3.94 19.18
N LYS A 66 8.51 -3.19 19.92
CA LYS A 66 7.35 -2.50 19.33
C LYS A 66 7.79 -1.46 18.30
N LEU A 67 8.80 -0.64 18.62
CA LEU A 67 9.30 0.39 17.71
C LEU A 67 9.99 -0.20 16.46
N MET A 68 10.69 -1.32 16.61
CA MET A 68 11.27 -2.05 15.48
C MET A 68 10.17 -2.59 14.55
N TYR A 69 9.08 -3.13 15.11
CA TYR A 69 7.93 -3.56 14.32
C TYR A 69 7.26 -2.37 13.60
N LEU A 70 7.07 -1.24 14.30
CA LEU A 70 6.55 -0.02 13.67
C LEU A 70 7.48 0.45 12.52
N ALA A 71 8.80 0.46 12.74
CA ALA A 71 9.77 0.83 11.72
C ALA A 71 9.66 -0.06 10.47
N PHE A 72 9.45 -1.36 10.66
CA PHE A 72 9.19 -2.30 9.56
C PHE A 72 7.92 -1.94 8.78
N LEU A 73 6.80 -1.69 9.47
CA LEU A 73 5.53 -1.32 8.84
C LEU A 73 5.63 0.01 8.10
N VAL A 74 6.22 1.04 8.72
CA VAL A 74 6.40 2.36 8.12
C VAL A 74 7.34 2.29 6.91
N SER A 75 8.40 1.46 6.96
CA SER A 75 9.24 1.18 5.79
C SER A 75 8.45 0.56 4.63
N GLY A 76 7.53 -0.36 4.94
CA GLY A 76 6.59 -0.92 3.96
C GLY A 76 5.66 0.14 3.38
N ALA A 77 5.08 0.99 4.22
CA ALA A 77 4.23 2.10 3.79
C ALA A 77 4.98 3.11 2.89
N ARG A 78 6.26 3.40 3.18
CA ARG A 78 7.11 4.23 2.32
C ARG A 78 7.30 3.62 0.93
N ARG A 79 7.58 2.31 0.86
CA ARG A 79 7.70 1.60 -0.43
C ARG A 79 6.38 1.63 -1.20
N TYR A 80 5.27 1.45 -0.50
CA TYR A 80 3.93 1.57 -1.08
C TYR A 80 3.67 2.96 -1.65
N ALA A 81 3.89 4.03 -0.87
CA ALA A 81 3.72 5.41 -1.30
C ALA A 81 4.57 5.77 -2.52
N LEU A 82 5.83 5.32 -2.53
CA LEU A 82 6.74 5.51 -3.67
C LEU A 82 6.25 4.76 -4.91
N GLY A 83 5.85 3.50 -4.75
CA GLY A 83 5.27 2.69 -5.82
C GLY A 83 4.02 3.34 -6.41
N MET A 84 3.14 3.87 -5.56
CA MET A 84 1.90 4.55 -5.98
C MET A 84 2.19 5.81 -6.77
N ASN A 85 3.10 6.65 -6.29
CA ASN A 85 3.53 7.84 -7.00
C ASN A 85 4.13 7.49 -8.38
N ASN A 86 4.96 6.45 -8.47
CA ASN A 86 5.58 6.03 -9.72
C ASN A 86 4.57 5.46 -10.72
N ALA A 87 3.60 4.68 -10.26
CA ALA A 87 2.55 4.15 -11.14
C ALA A 87 1.65 5.27 -11.67
N LEU A 88 1.26 6.25 -10.83
CA LEU A 88 0.48 7.40 -11.28
C LEU A 88 1.23 8.24 -12.32
N ASN A 89 2.55 8.44 -12.14
CA ASN A 89 3.39 9.08 -13.16
C ASN A 89 3.36 8.32 -14.49
N PHE A 90 3.45 6.99 -14.43
CA PHE A 90 3.40 6.15 -15.62
C PHE A 90 2.02 6.22 -16.31
N TRP A 91 0.93 6.14 -15.54
CA TRP A 91 -0.44 6.24 -16.05
C TRP A 91 -0.70 7.60 -16.70
N GLU A 92 -0.30 8.70 -16.05
CA GLU A 92 -0.44 10.05 -16.60
C GLU A 92 0.28 10.19 -17.94
N SER A 93 1.50 9.68 -18.04
CA SER A 93 2.27 9.69 -19.30
C SER A 93 1.56 8.90 -20.41
N LYS A 94 1.06 7.69 -20.10
CA LYS A 94 0.33 6.86 -21.06
C LYS A 94 -0.97 7.52 -21.52
N LEU A 95 -1.80 8.00 -20.60
CA LEU A 95 -3.08 8.66 -20.88
C LEU A 95 -2.93 10.02 -21.59
N SER A 96 -1.78 10.66 -21.45
CA SER A 96 -1.47 11.88 -22.21
C SER A 96 -1.23 11.60 -23.69
N ASN A 97 -0.66 10.44 -24.01
CA ASN A 97 -0.40 10.04 -25.40
C ASN A 97 -1.65 9.44 -26.03
N ASP A 98 -2.40 8.62 -25.29
CA ASP A 98 -3.65 8.04 -25.74
C ASP A 98 -4.62 7.89 -24.56
N PRO A 99 -5.75 8.62 -24.55
CA PRO A 99 -6.71 8.59 -23.46
C PRO A 99 -7.46 7.25 -23.35
N PHE A 100 -7.35 6.34 -24.32
CA PHE A 100 -8.01 5.04 -24.29
C PHE A 100 -7.10 3.89 -23.83
N ILE A 101 -5.79 4.14 -23.64
CA ILE A 101 -4.90 3.14 -23.05
C ILE A 101 -5.39 2.83 -21.64
N VAL A 102 -5.70 1.55 -21.39
CA VAL A 102 -6.01 1.06 -20.05
C VAL A 102 -4.70 0.77 -19.32
N PRO A 103 -4.38 1.55 -18.28
CA PRO A 103 -3.19 1.25 -17.49
C PRO A 103 -3.38 -0.06 -16.72
N SER A 104 -2.31 -0.82 -16.57
CA SER A 104 -2.30 -2.04 -15.76
C SER A 104 -2.73 -1.72 -14.32
N GLU A 105 -3.46 -2.65 -13.71
CA GLU A 105 -3.81 -2.56 -12.30
C GLU A 105 -2.58 -2.32 -11.43
N PHE A 106 -2.76 -1.54 -10.37
CA PHE A 106 -1.69 -1.13 -9.47
C PHE A 106 -1.18 -2.32 -8.63
N LEU A 107 0.00 -2.86 -8.95
CA LEU A 107 0.58 -4.03 -8.29
C LEU A 107 1.62 -3.68 -7.21
N VAL A 108 1.26 -2.82 -6.25
CA VAL A 108 2.10 -2.60 -5.05
C VAL A 108 1.32 -3.04 -3.83
N SER A 109 1.87 -4.00 -3.08
CA SER A 109 1.22 -4.53 -1.89
C SER A 109 1.04 -3.44 -0.83
N ASP A 110 -0.20 -3.25 -0.40
CA ASP A 110 -0.62 -2.31 0.65
C ASP A 110 -0.63 -2.94 2.05
N ASN A 111 -0.21 -4.20 2.19
CA ASN A 111 -0.28 -4.96 3.43
C ASN A 111 0.29 -4.21 4.66
N SER A 112 1.33 -3.40 4.47
CA SER A 112 1.91 -2.62 5.58
C SER A 112 1.06 -1.41 5.95
N VAL A 113 0.43 -0.77 4.95
CA VAL A 113 -0.53 0.31 5.16
C VAL A 113 -1.77 -0.24 5.86
N ALA A 114 -2.41 -1.27 5.31
CA ALA A 114 -3.59 -1.91 5.91
C ALA A 114 -3.33 -2.36 7.35
N ARG A 115 -2.15 -2.93 7.63
CA ARG A 115 -1.78 -3.28 9.02
C ARG A 115 -1.71 -2.07 9.95
N VAL A 116 -1.18 -0.93 9.51
CA VAL A 116 -1.09 0.28 10.33
C VAL A 116 -2.47 0.89 10.58
N VAL A 117 -3.33 0.88 9.57
CA VAL A 117 -4.67 1.50 9.64
C VAL A 117 -5.67 0.61 10.38
N GLU A 118 -5.68 -0.69 10.10
CA GLU A 118 -6.76 -1.59 10.50
C GLU A 118 -6.38 -2.52 11.66
N ASN A 119 -5.12 -2.92 11.76
CA ASN A 119 -4.72 -4.05 12.61
C ASN A 119 -3.92 -3.67 13.85
N ILE A 120 -3.25 -2.52 13.86
CA ILE A 120 -2.51 -2.06 15.04
C ILE A 120 -3.29 -0.98 15.78
N ASN A 121 -3.26 -1.04 17.10
CA ASN A 121 -3.68 0.09 17.92
C ASN A 121 -2.56 1.13 17.90
N GLN A 122 -2.73 2.22 17.13
CA GLN A 122 -1.73 3.27 16.98
C GLN A 122 -1.31 3.91 18.32
N GLU A 123 -2.22 3.99 19.30
CA GLU A 123 -1.94 4.51 20.65
C GLU A 123 -0.89 3.66 21.38
N GLU A 124 -0.90 2.34 21.16
CA GLU A 124 0.10 1.44 21.76
C GLU A 124 1.52 1.68 21.25
N PHE A 125 1.67 2.29 20.07
CA PHE A 125 2.96 2.62 19.46
C PHE A 125 3.34 4.08 19.70
N TYR A 126 2.36 4.95 19.93
CA TYR A 126 2.55 6.36 20.25
C TYR A 126 3.41 6.59 21.49
N LEU A 127 3.02 6.01 22.63
CA LEU A 127 3.73 6.21 23.90
C LEU A 127 5.18 5.67 23.85
N PRO A 128 5.44 4.46 23.33
CA PRO A 128 6.80 3.99 23.05
C PRO A 128 7.64 4.98 22.23
N TYR A 129 7.06 5.56 21.18
CA TYR A 129 7.76 6.44 20.25
C TYR A 129 8.17 7.74 20.93
N VAL A 130 7.19 8.44 21.51
CA VAL A 130 7.42 9.70 22.23
C VAL A 130 8.42 9.50 23.36
N GLY A 131 8.31 8.39 24.10
CA GLY A 131 9.24 8.08 25.18
C GLY A 131 10.65 7.74 24.70
N ARG A 132 10.84 7.27 23.46
CA ARG A 132 12.16 7.01 22.88
C ARG A 132 12.75 8.26 22.23
N PHE A 133 11.91 9.06 21.58
CA PHE A 133 12.31 10.25 20.85
C PHE A 133 11.62 11.48 21.42
N ALA A 134 12.08 11.88 22.61
CA ALA A 134 11.47 12.92 23.45
C ALA A 134 10.97 14.15 22.65
N GLY A 135 9.67 14.43 22.76
CA GLY A 135 9.04 15.62 22.17
C GLY A 135 8.62 15.49 20.70
N LYS A 136 8.85 14.35 20.04
CA LYS A 136 8.49 14.13 18.62
C LYS A 136 7.04 13.65 18.40
N HIS A 137 6.11 14.20 19.17
CA HIS A 137 4.67 13.87 19.08
C HIS A 137 4.10 14.13 17.68
N LEU A 138 4.42 15.30 17.14
CA LEU A 138 3.94 15.72 15.82
C LEU A 138 4.46 14.82 14.70
N GLU A 139 5.66 14.24 14.84
CA GLU A 139 6.21 13.36 13.80
C GLU A 139 5.41 12.06 13.68
N ILE A 140 5.10 11.42 14.81
CA ILE A 140 4.35 10.16 14.80
C ILE A 140 2.88 10.36 14.40
N GLU A 141 2.25 11.44 14.84
CA GLU A 141 0.91 11.79 14.38
C GLU A 141 0.87 12.02 12.87
N ARG A 142 1.84 12.79 12.33
CA ARG A 142 1.94 13.02 10.88
C ARG A 142 2.21 11.72 10.11
N MET A 143 3.07 10.85 10.63
CA MET A 143 3.30 9.54 10.01
C MET A 143 2.00 8.73 9.90
N PHE A 144 1.23 8.60 11.00
CA PHE A 144 -0.03 7.86 10.97
C PHE A 144 -1.05 8.51 10.04
N LEU A 145 -1.23 9.83 10.11
CA LEU A 145 -2.12 10.55 9.20
C LEU A 145 -1.76 10.33 7.73
N CYS A 146 -0.47 10.37 7.37
CA CYS A 146 -0.05 10.08 6.00
C CYS A 146 -0.34 8.63 5.60
N ILE A 147 -0.19 7.66 6.51
CA ILE A 147 -0.48 6.25 6.23
C ILE A 147 -1.99 6.03 6.05
N ASP A 148 -2.82 6.64 6.89
CA ASP A 148 -4.27 6.61 6.76
C ASP A 148 -4.72 7.23 5.43
N SER A 149 -4.15 8.39 5.07
CA SER A 149 -4.38 9.04 3.77
C SER A 149 -4.03 8.13 2.60
N LEU A 150 -2.89 7.42 2.63
CA LEU A 150 -2.49 6.48 1.59
C LEU A 150 -3.51 5.34 1.40
N HIS A 151 -4.13 4.88 2.48
CA HIS A 151 -5.20 3.89 2.43
C HIS A 151 -6.46 4.44 1.76
N ILE A 152 -6.86 5.67 2.11
CA ILE A 152 -8.00 6.36 1.47
C ILE A 152 -7.75 6.57 -0.03
N TYR A 153 -6.54 7.02 -0.41
CA TYR A 153 -6.22 7.26 -1.81
C TYR A 153 -6.27 5.99 -2.65
N LYS A 154 -5.88 4.84 -2.10
CA LYS A 154 -5.98 3.55 -2.78
C LYS A 154 -7.41 3.29 -3.23
N GLU A 155 -8.37 3.36 -2.31
CA GLU A 155 -9.77 3.08 -2.59
C GLU A 155 -10.35 4.05 -3.62
N ALA A 156 -10.01 5.35 -3.50
CA ALA A 156 -10.42 6.36 -4.47
C ALA A 156 -9.86 6.08 -5.88
N ILE A 157 -8.56 5.78 -5.99
CA ILE A 157 -7.90 5.46 -7.27
C ILE A 157 -8.50 4.20 -7.87
N PHE A 158 -8.73 3.16 -7.06
CA PHE A 158 -9.22 1.87 -7.55
C PHE A 158 -10.67 1.98 -8.05
N SER A 159 -11.52 2.72 -7.34
CA SER A 159 -12.88 3.03 -7.77
C SER A 159 -12.90 3.76 -9.12
N GLU A 160 -12.11 4.83 -9.25
CA GLU A 160 -11.98 5.62 -10.49
C GLU A 160 -11.43 4.77 -11.64
N TRP A 161 -10.40 3.96 -11.38
CA TRP A 161 -9.81 3.06 -12.37
C TRP A 161 -10.83 2.04 -12.86
N ARG A 162 -11.65 1.46 -11.97
CA ARG A 162 -12.69 0.50 -12.36
C ARG A 162 -13.73 1.13 -13.27
N LEU A 163 -14.22 2.33 -12.93
CA LEU A 163 -15.15 3.07 -13.78
C LEU A 163 -14.56 3.37 -15.17
N PHE A 164 -13.27 3.73 -15.21
CA PHE A 164 -12.54 3.92 -16.46
C PHE A 164 -12.48 2.62 -17.29
N VAL A 165 -12.12 1.49 -16.68
CA VAL A 165 -12.04 0.18 -17.36
C VAL A 165 -13.42 -0.22 -17.91
N ASP A 166 -14.45 -0.17 -17.07
CA ASP A 166 -15.82 -0.55 -17.43
C ASP A 166 -16.36 0.35 -18.57
N GLY A 167 -16.05 1.65 -18.54
CA GLY A 167 -16.40 2.59 -19.61
C GLY A 167 -15.75 2.24 -20.95
N ASN A 168 -14.46 1.91 -20.96
CA ASN A 168 -13.74 1.51 -22.17
C ASN A 168 -14.21 0.14 -22.71
N GLN A 169 -14.55 -0.81 -21.82
CA GLN A 169 -15.14 -2.09 -22.24
C GLN A 169 -16.53 -1.92 -22.86
N ASN A 170 -17.36 -1.05 -22.28
CA ASN A 170 -18.67 -0.73 -22.85
C ASN A 170 -18.54 -0.05 -24.21
N LEU A 171 -17.58 0.88 -24.38
CA LEU A 171 -17.31 1.50 -25.68
C LEU A 171 -16.88 0.45 -26.72
N ALA A 172 -15.96 -0.44 -26.35
CA ALA A 172 -15.50 -1.51 -27.23
C ALA A 172 -16.68 -2.37 -27.75
N LYS A 173 -17.62 -2.72 -26.86
CA LYS A 173 -18.84 -3.43 -27.21
C LYS A 173 -19.71 -2.63 -28.20
N ILE A 174 -19.96 -1.35 -27.93
CA ILE A 174 -20.73 -0.48 -28.84
C ILE A 174 -20.12 -0.45 -30.24
N ILE A 175 -18.79 -0.31 -30.34
CA ILE A 175 -18.10 -0.27 -31.64
C ILE A 175 -18.14 -1.63 -32.34
N ALA A 176 -18.05 -2.75 -31.59
CA ALA A 176 -18.17 -4.09 -32.15
C ALA A 176 -19.58 -4.38 -32.69
N ASP A 177 -20.61 -3.98 -31.95
CA ASP A 177 -22.02 -4.10 -32.36
C ASP A 177 -22.26 -3.25 -33.63
N ALA A 178 -21.79 -1.99 -33.64
CA ALA A 178 -21.86 -1.10 -34.79
C ALA A 178 -21.11 -1.66 -36.01
N SER A 179 -19.90 -2.20 -35.82
CA SER A 179 -19.11 -2.82 -36.89
C SER A 179 -19.82 -4.02 -37.49
N THR A 180 -20.47 -4.83 -36.65
CA THR A 180 -21.27 -5.98 -37.09
C THR A 180 -22.44 -5.54 -37.94
N GLU A 181 -23.18 -4.51 -37.50
CA GLU A 181 -24.28 -3.92 -38.28
C GLU A 181 -23.79 -3.35 -39.61
N LEU A 182 -22.67 -2.62 -39.62
CA LEU A 182 -22.08 -2.09 -40.85
C LEU A 182 -21.66 -3.20 -41.83
N ILE A 183 -21.06 -4.29 -41.34
CA ILE A 183 -20.72 -5.45 -42.18
C ILE A 183 -21.98 -6.06 -42.82
N HIS A 184 -23.06 -6.20 -42.06
CA HIS A 184 -24.31 -6.76 -42.58
C HIS A 184 -24.91 -5.88 -43.67
N GLU A 185 -24.95 -4.55 -43.47
CA GLU A 185 -25.42 -3.60 -44.47
C GLU A 185 -24.55 -3.63 -45.74
N LEU A 186 -23.21 -3.62 -45.57
CA LEU A 186 -22.25 -3.70 -46.68
C LEU A 186 -22.46 -4.96 -47.53
N ARG A 187 -22.69 -6.12 -46.90
CA ARG A 187 -22.98 -7.37 -47.61
C ARG A 187 -24.31 -7.33 -48.34
N ASP A 188 -25.34 -6.72 -47.77
CA ASP A 188 -26.63 -6.55 -48.45
C ASP A 188 -26.50 -5.66 -49.71
N ILE A 189 -25.71 -4.59 -49.61
CA ILE A 189 -25.41 -3.69 -50.74
C ILE A 189 -24.59 -4.41 -51.83
N GLN A 190 -23.60 -5.20 -51.44
CA GLN A 190 -22.81 -6.04 -52.35
C GLN A 190 -23.71 -7.00 -53.12
N ASN A 191 -24.60 -7.69 -52.41
CA ASN A 191 -25.56 -8.64 -53.01
C ASN A 191 -26.54 -7.94 -53.97
N LYS A 192 -26.83 -6.66 -53.76
CA LYS A 192 -27.66 -5.82 -54.65
C LYS A 192 -26.88 -5.22 -55.83
N ALA A 193 -25.58 -5.53 -55.98
CA ALA A 193 -24.69 -5.07 -57.05
C ALA A 193 -24.58 -3.54 -57.19
N LEU A 194 -24.77 -2.80 -56.10
CA LEU A 194 -24.83 -1.33 -56.12
C LEU A 194 -23.45 -0.64 -56.07
N ILE A 195 -22.36 -1.35 -55.73
CA ILE A 195 -21.01 -0.80 -55.54
C ILE A 195 -19.94 -1.82 -56.02
N PRO A 196 -18.78 -1.37 -56.54
CA PRO A 196 -17.65 -2.25 -56.84
C PRO A 196 -17.18 -3.10 -55.66
N GLU A 197 -17.06 -4.41 -55.89
CA GLU A 197 -16.75 -5.46 -54.92
C GLU A 197 -15.47 -5.20 -54.09
N ILE A 198 -14.43 -4.67 -54.73
CA ILE A 198 -13.10 -4.43 -54.11
C ILE A 198 -13.16 -3.43 -52.95
N HIS A 199 -14.03 -2.43 -53.02
CA HIS A 199 -14.15 -1.44 -51.93
C HIS A 199 -14.86 -2.06 -50.72
N ILE A 200 -15.92 -2.81 -50.96
CA ILE A 200 -16.68 -3.48 -49.88
C ILE A 200 -15.83 -4.51 -49.15
N GLU A 201 -15.05 -5.34 -49.86
CA GLU A 201 -14.21 -6.37 -49.22
C GLU A 201 -13.14 -5.78 -48.30
N ASN A 202 -12.49 -4.69 -48.71
CA ASN A 202 -11.49 -4.02 -47.87
C ASN A 202 -12.11 -3.50 -46.56
N LEU A 203 -13.32 -2.94 -46.64
CA LEU A 203 -14.04 -2.41 -45.49
C LEU A 203 -14.55 -3.52 -44.57
N VAL A 204 -15.14 -4.57 -45.13
CA VAL A 204 -15.53 -5.77 -44.37
C VAL A 204 -14.31 -6.37 -43.67
N ARG A 205 -13.14 -6.44 -44.32
CA ARG A 205 -11.91 -6.93 -43.70
C ARG A 205 -11.45 -6.05 -42.53
N ILE A 206 -11.52 -4.73 -42.66
CA ILE A 206 -11.17 -3.80 -41.55
C ILE A 206 -12.09 -4.03 -40.35
N HIS A 207 -13.41 -4.07 -40.55
CA HIS A 207 -14.36 -4.31 -39.47
C HIS A 207 -14.26 -5.72 -38.88
N THR A 208 -14.02 -6.74 -39.70
CA THR A 208 -13.84 -8.13 -39.23
C THR A 208 -12.55 -8.27 -38.43
N SER A 209 -11.46 -7.66 -38.88
CA SER A 209 -10.20 -7.62 -38.11
C SER A 209 -10.36 -6.91 -36.77
N PHE A 210 -11.24 -5.91 -36.68
CA PHE A 210 -11.58 -5.26 -35.42
C PHE A 210 -12.38 -6.19 -34.50
N ILE A 211 -13.40 -6.89 -35.02
CA ILE A 211 -14.19 -7.85 -34.24
C ILE A 211 -13.33 -9.03 -33.77
N ASP A 212 -12.46 -9.58 -34.63
CA ASP A 212 -11.57 -10.68 -34.27
C ASP A 212 -10.54 -10.25 -33.22
N SER A 213 -10.06 -8.99 -33.28
CA SER A 213 -9.22 -8.43 -32.23
C SER A 213 -9.96 -8.21 -30.92
N GLN A 214 -11.30 -8.16 -30.92
CA GLN A 214 -12.17 -8.21 -29.73
C GLN A 214 -12.48 -9.64 -29.24
N ASN A 215 -12.38 -10.67 -30.08
CA ASN A 215 -12.66 -12.06 -29.67
C ASN A 215 -11.44 -12.77 -29.07
N ASP A 216 -10.22 -12.39 -29.46
CA ASP A 216 -8.95 -12.83 -28.84
C ASP A 216 -8.78 -12.34 -27.36
N VAL A 217 -9.74 -11.55 -26.87
CA VAL A 217 -9.74 -10.71 -25.66
C VAL A 217 -10.31 -11.41 -24.43
N GLU A 218 -10.88 -12.61 -24.56
CA GLU A 218 -11.34 -13.45 -23.43
C GLU A 218 -10.20 -13.88 -22.47
N ARG A 219 -8.95 -13.44 -22.70
CA ARG A 219 -7.76 -13.79 -21.89
C ARG A 219 -7.31 -12.73 -20.86
N GLY A 220 -8.12 -11.69 -20.59
CA GLY A 220 -8.02 -10.85 -19.38
C GLY A 220 -7.69 -9.36 -19.58
N PRO A 221 -8.05 -8.49 -18.60
CA PRO A 221 -8.24 -7.03 -18.72
C PRO A 221 -7.05 -6.21 -19.23
N ALA A 222 -5.81 -6.64 -18.99
CA ALA A 222 -4.61 -5.90 -19.39
C ALA A 222 -4.19 -6.14 -20.86
N LYS A 223 -4.57 -7.27 -21.48
CA LYS A 223 -4.33 -7.54 -22.92
C LYS A 223 -5.41 -6.91 -23.82
N ILE A 224 -6.51 -6.48 -23.22
CA ILE A 224 -7.67 -5.89 -23.88
C ILE A 224 -7.29 -4.56 -24.53
N ALA A 225 -6.54 -3.70 -23.85
CA ALA A 225 -6.32 -2.32 -24.28
C ALA A 225 -5.15 -2.12 -25.27
N GLU A 226 -4.17 -3.02 -25.29
CA GLU A 226 -2.97 -2.85 -26.11
C GLU A 226 -3.21 -3.16 -27.60
N LYS A 227 -4.30 -3.90 -27.92
CA LYS A 227 -4.73 -4.24 -29.28
C LYS A 227 -6.04 -3.56 -29.73
N LEU A 228 -6.70 -2.85 -28.81
CA LEU A 228 -8.06 -2.31 -29.00
C LEU A 228 -8.13 -1.16 -30.03
N PHE A 229 -6.99 -0.58 -30.40
CA PHE A 229 -6.96 0.64 -31.18
C PHE A 229 -5.95 0.56 -32.34
N LEU A 230 -6.30 -0.19 -33.38
CA LEU A 230 -6.17 0.39 -34.73
C LEU A 230 -6.81 1.78 -34.66
N PRO A 231 -6.21 2.84 -35.23
CA PRO A 231 -6.59 4.21 -34.91
C PRO A 231 -8.10 4.36 -35.13
N ILE A 232 -8.84 4.68 -34.07
CA ILE A 232 -10.26 5.07 -34.18
C ILE A 232 -10.44 6.10 -35.30
N GLY A 233 -9.41 6.93 -35.58
CA GLY A 233 -9.33 7.79 -36.75
C GLY A 233 -9.54 7.05 -38.07
N ASP A 234 -8.81 5.97 -38.32
CA ASP A 234 -8.94 5.16 -39.54
C ASP A 234 -10.34 4.54 -39.66
N TYR A 235 -10.96 4.14 -38.54
CA TYR A 235 -12.35 3.67 -38.50
C TYR A 235 -13.35 4.79 -38.86
N ILE A 236 -13.18 5.97 -38.27
CA ILE A 236 -14.05 7.13 -38.52
C ILE A 236 -13.91 7.60 -39.98
N ASP A 237 -12.69 7.64 -40.49
CA ASP A 237 -12.38 8.08 -41.85
C ASP A 237 -12.95 7.09 -42.87
N ALA A 238 -12.73 5.79 -42.68
CA ALA A 238 -13.29 4.74 -43.54
C ALA A 238 -14.83 4.74 -43.53
N SER A 239 -15.45 4.88 -42.35
CA SER A 239 -16.91 4.91 -42.21
C SER A 239 -17.52 6.19 -42.80
N SER A 240 -16.83 7.33 -42.64
CA SER A 240 -17.27 8.63 -43.18
C SER A 240 -17.15 8.69 -44.71
N GLU A 241 -16.09 8.14 -45.28
CA GLU A 241 -15.91 8.01 -46.73
C GLU A 241 -17.04 7.17 -47.34
N LEU A 242 -17.43 6.10 -46.65
CA LEU A 242 -18.50 5.25 -47.11
C LEU A 242 -19.89 5.91 -47.05
N CYS A 243 -20.18 6.64 -45.97
CA CYS A 243 -21.45 7.36 -45.83
C CYS A 243 -21.63 8.44 -46.92
N ARG A 244 -20.54 9.04 -47.40
CA ARG A 244 -20.58 10.03 -48.49
C ARG A 244 -20.92 9.41 -49.85
N ASN A 245 -20.56 8.16 -50.09
CA ASN A 245 -20.64 7.56 -51.42
C ASN A 245 -21.96 6.82 -51.73
N VAL A 246 -22.79 6.50 -50.72
CA VAL A 246 -23.91 5.56 -50.92
C VAL A 246 -25.29 6.08 -50.48
N HIS A 247 -25.43 7.30 -49.93
CA HIS A 247 -26.72 7.80 -49.42
C HIS A 247 -27.42 6.82 -48.45
N LEU A 248 -26.64 6.08 -47.65
CA LEU A 248 -27.18 5.12 -46.70
C LEU A 248 -27.39 5.79 -45.35
N THR A 249 -28.58 6.35 -45.17
CA THR A 249 -28.99 6.97 -43.91
C THR A 249 -28.73 6.07 -42.69
N LYS A 250 -28.91 4.74 -42.85
CA LYS A 250 -28.68 3.77 -41.77
C LYS A 250 -27.19 3.68 -41.37
N MET A 251 -26.28 3.54 -42.34
CA MET A 251 -24.83 3.49 -42.05
C MET A 251 -24.31 4.81 -41.48
N TYR A 252 -24.85 5.93 -41.96
CA TYR A 252 -24.55 7.26 -41.40
C TYR A 252 -24.97 7.36 -39.93
N ASN A 253 -26.17 6.90 -39.59
CA ASN A 253 -26.65 6.92 -38.20
C ASN A 253 -25.76 6.04 -37.29
N VAL A 254 -25.47 4.80 -37.68
CA VAL A 254 -24.60 3.88 -36.91
C VAL A 254 -23.21 4.46 -36.69
N THR A 255 -22.63 5.09 -37.73
CA THR A 255 -21.32 5.74 -37.64
C THR A 255 -21.37 6.98 -36.74
N SER A 256 -22.42 7.79 -36.85
CA SER A 256 -22.60 9.00 -36.05
C SER A 256 -22.79 8.67 -34.57
N GLU A 257 -23.58 7.64 -34.24
CA GLU A 257 -23.78 7.16 -32.87
C GLU A 257 -22.48 6.61 -32.28
N SER A 258 -21.72 5.82 -33.05
CA SER A 258 -20.40 5.33 -32.66
C SER A 258 -19.44 6.49 -32.36
N TYR A 259 -19.39 7.49 -33.24
CA TYR A 259 -18.57 8.69 -33.04
C TYR A 259 -18.95 9.46 -31.78
N ALA A 260 -20.26 9.66 -31.54
CA ALA A 260 -20.75 10.33 -30.34
C ALA A 260 -20.34 9.56 -29.06
N ALA A 261 -20.45 8.23 -29.07
CA ALA A 261 -20.02 7.37 -27.96
C ALA A 261 -18.50 7.49 -27.69
N ILE A 262 -17.69 7.47 -28.75
CA ILE A 262 -16.23 7.66 -28.67
C ILE A 262 -15.89 9.02 -28.05
N MET A 263 -16.52 10.10 -28.52
CA MET A 263 -16.25 11.44 -28.02
C MET A 263 -16.67 11.61 -26.55
N LYS A 264 -17.81 11.01 -26.16
CA LYS A 264 -18.26 10.97 -24.77
C LYS A 264 -17.26 10.22 -23.88
N GLN A 265 -16.82 9.05 -24.29
CA GLN A 265 -15.85 8.26 -23.52
C GLN A 265 -14.48 8.95 -23.46
N ARG A 266 -14.04 9.59 -24.54
CA ARG A 266 -12.80 10.40 -24.55
C ARG A 266 -12.86 11.49 -23.49
N GLN A 267 -13.98 12.21 -23.39
CA GLN A 267 -14.16 13.24 -22.37
C GLN A 267 -14.14 12.65 -20.96
N ALA A 268 -14.79 11.49 -20.74
CA ALA A 268 -14.75 10.78 -19.46
C ALA A 268 -13.32 10.36 -19.09
N ASN A 269 -12.55 9.84 -20.06
CA ASN A 269 -11.15 9.44 -19.87
C ASN A 269 -10.24 10.64 -19.55
N ILE A 270 -10.49 11.81 -20.16
CA ILE A 270 -9.80 13.06 -19.83
C ILE A 270 -10.14 13.50 -18.39
N THR A 271 -11.41 13.41 -17.98
CA THR A 271 -11.82 13.72 -16.61
C THR A 271 -11.12 12.80 -15.60
N PHE A 272 -11.11 11.49 -15.87
CA PHE A 272 -10.38 10.50 -15.07
C PHE A 272 -8.90 10.85 -14.92
N LYS A 273 -8.22 11.15 -16.04
CA LYS A 273 -6.82 11.59 -16.03
C LYS A 273 -6.63 12.81 -15.12
N ASN A 274 -7.50 13.81 -15.21
CA ASN A 274 -7.41 15.02 -14.38
C ASN A 274 -7.60 14.71 -12.89
N SER A 275 -8.51 13.80 -12.54
CA SER A 275 -8.69 13.30 -11.16
C SER A 275 -7.42 12.61 -10.65
N LEU A 276 -6.78 11.78 -11.47
CA LEU A 276 -5.50 11.14 -11.11
C LEU A 276 -4.39 12.16 -10.88
N VAL A 277 -4.28 13.19 -11.72
CA VAL A 277 -3.28 14.27 -11.57
C VAL A 277 -3.49 15.04 -10.27
N ALA A 278 -4.76 15.32 -9.91
CA ALA A 278 -5.09 15.96 -8.65
C ALA A 278 -4.65 15.11 -7.45
N LEU A 279 -5.02 13.81 -7.44
CA LEU A 279 -4.62 12.87 -6.39
C LEU A 279 -3.11 12.69 -6.28
N LYS A 280 -2.40 12.65 -7.43
CA LYS A 280 -0.94 12.51 -7.47
C LYS A 280 -0.23 13.59 -6.67
N SER A 281 -0.64 14.86 -6.81
CA SER A 281 -0.04 15.98 -6.07
C SER A 281 -0.13 15.80 -4.55
N GLN A 282 -1.27 15.28 -4.08
CA GLN A 282 -1.52 15.02 -2.67
C GLN A 282 -0.73 13.79 -2.18
N ILE A 283 -0.68 12.73 -2.99
CA ILE A 283 0.12 11.53 -2.70
C ILE A 283 1.60 11.87 -2.60
N GLU A 284 2.11 12.71 -3.50
CA GLU A 284 3.50 13.16 -3.47
C GLU A 284 3.82 13.95 -2.20
N LYS A 285 2.91 14.85 -1.80
CA LYS A 285 3.02 15.60 -0.54
C LYS A 285 3.05 14.66 0.66
N ASP A 286 2.09 13.75 0.77
CA ASP A 286 1.99 12.83 1.91
C ASP A 286 3.14 11.80 1.93
N LYS A 287 3.62 11.36 0.76
CA LYS A 287 4.84 10.57 0.62
C LYS A 287 6.04 11.33 1.20
N ASN A 288 6.23 12.60 0.84
CA ASN A 288 7.37 13.39 1.32
C ASN A 288 7.31 13.59 2.85
N VAL A 289 6.12 13.93 3.37
CA VAL A 289 5.90 14.07 4.82
C VAL A 289 6.16 12.74 5.54
N LEU A 290 5.66 11.62 5.01
CA LEU A 290 5.92 10.29 5.57
C LEU A 290 7.43 9.98 5.57
N PHE A 291 8.15 10.31 4.51
CA PHE A 291 9.59 10.05 4.41
C PHE A 291 10.38 10.86 5.45
N GLU A 292 10.10 12.14 5.57
CA GLU A 292 10.73 13.06 6.53
C GLU A 292 10.46 12.61 7.98
N ASN A 293 9.20 12.37 8.33
CA ASN A 293 8.81 12.10 9.72
C ASN A 293 9.15 10.67 10.18
N SER A 294 9.45 9.76 9.25
CA SER A 294 9.83 8.37 9.56
C SER A 294 11.33 8.12 9.57
N GLU A 295 12.14 9.08 9.11
CA GLU A 295 13.57 8.88 8.90
C GLU A 295 14.28 8.52 10.21
N THR A 296 13.97 9.23 11.30
CA THR A 296 14.55 8.98 12.63
C THR A 296 14.24 7.55 13.09
N LEU A 297 12.99 7.12 12.97
CA LEU A 297 12.54 5.79 13.36
C LEU A 297 13.25 4.70 12.57
N ILE A 298 13.23 4.81 11.24
CA ILE A 298 13.79 3.80 10.35
C ILE A 298 15.30 3.70 10.51
N ASN A 299 16.01 4.83 10.61
CA ASN A 299 17.46 4.82 10.77
C ASN A 299 17.88 4.26 12.13
N THR A 300 17.08 4.46 13.18
CA THR A 300 17.35 3.89 14.53
C THR A 300 17.28 2.37 14.53
N PHE A 301 16.36 1.78 13.75
CA PHE A 301 16.12 0.34 13.73
C PHE A 301 16.55 -0.33 12.41
N ARG A 302 17.36 0.36 11.61
CA ARG A 302 17.91 -0.21 10.38
C ARG A 302 18.94 -1.28 10.77
N PRO A 303 18.85 -2.50 10.23
CA PRO A 303 19.91 -3.48 10.44
C PRO A 303 21.21 -2.89 9.89
N VAL A 304 22.27 -2.90 10.70
CA VAL A 304 23.62 -2.53 10.25
C VAL A 304 24.01 -3.59 9.22
N SER A 305 24.02 -3.19 7.96
CA SER A 305 24.44 -4.00 6.81
C SER A 305 25.95 -4.02 6.68
#